data_AF-A0A2W4J405-F1
#
_entry.id   AF-A0A2W4J405-F1
#
_cell.length_a   1.000
_cell.length_b   1.000
_cell.length_c   1.000
_cell.angle_alpha   90.00
_cell.angle_beta   90.00
_cell.angle_gamma   90.00
#
_symmetry.space_group_name_H-M   'P 1'
#
loop_
_entity.id
_entity.type
_entity.pdbx_description
1 polymer ?
#
loop_
_entity_poly.entity_id
_entity_poly.type
_entity_poly.pdbx_seq_one_letter_code
_entity_poly.pdbx_strand_id
1 'polypeptide(L)'
;MDQLSEVERAEAWFRRRGLPLVVRRRDRGVDLLPRATPSLVFFLLVEPILQILAYVVDRVGALWPGEGRESTGFALVVLGLTVGALVVPPLGGWLVSRSMRRLGDRGQMLVAVGVLAVTVAVLVVEQVTGLHEQPFWVSATVTASSVALLLLLTYLGAGSILAWAARVAVKQVNAVGTLASKALPLLMVVILLSFIAAEVWQLVDPRHMDRARLWGVVGFLVLLGALFLRAVVSDEMRELERQQAAGTV
;
A
#
# COMPACT_ATOMS: atom_id res chain seq x y z
N MET A 1 1.21 38.48 -18.23
CA MET A 1 1.41 37.76 -16.96
C MET A 1 0.43 36.61 -16.74
N ASP A 2 -0.72 36.58 -17.42
CA ASP A 2 -1.76 35.57 -17.17
C ASP A 2 -1.47 34.17 -17.75
N GLN A 3 -0.90 34.09 -18.95
CA GLN A 3 -0.68 32.81 -19.62
C GLN A 3 0.37 31.90 -18.93
N LEU A 4 1.35 32.49 -18.24
CA LEU A 4 2.35 31.71 -17.50
C LEU A 4 1.75 31.07 -16.24
N SER A 5 0.80 31.74 -15.58
CA SER A 5 0.12 31.21 -14.39
C SER A 5 -0.86 30.07 -14.74
N GLU A 6 -1.48 30.13 -15.92
CA GLU A 6 -2.35 29.06 -16.41
C GLU A 6 -1.56 27.79 -16.75
N VAL A 7 -0.39 27.93 -17.38
CA VAL A 7 0.49 26.79 -17.69
C VAL A 7 1.00 26.13 -16.41
N GLU A 8 1.44 26.90 -15.42
CA GLU A 8 1.88 26.36 -14.12
C GLU A 8 0.76 25.62 -13.38
N ARG A 9 -0.47 26.16 -13.42
CA ARG A 9 -1.67 25.51 -12.86
C ARG A 9 -2.00 24.21 -13.58
N ALA A 10 -1.93 24.19 -14.91
CA ALA A 10 -2.17 22.99 -15.71
C ALA A 10 -1.11 21.91 -15.43
N GLU A 11 0.16 22.29 -15.37
CA GLU A 11 1.25 21.38 -15.02
C GLU A 11 1.09 20.82 -13.60
N ALA A 12 0.67 21.64 -12.63
CA ALA A 12 0.38 21.17 -11.28
C ALA A 12 -0.81 20.20 -11.24
N TRP A 13 -1.81 20.40 -12.11
CA TRP A 13 -2.95 19.49 -12.26
C TRP A 13 -2.52 18.14 -12.82
N PHE A 14 -1.71 18.09 -13.88
CA PHE A 14 -1.19 16.85 -14.46
C PHE A 14 -0.27 16.10 -13.50
N ARG A 15 0.61 16.80 -12.76
CA ARG A 15 1.45 16.20 -11.70
C ARG A 15 0.62 15.55 -10.60
N ARG A 16 -0.46 16.21 -10.15
CA ARG A 16 -1.37 15.65 -9.13
C ARG A 16 -2.11 14.40 -9.60
N ARG A 17 -2.22 14.18 -10.91
CA ARG A 17 -2.91 13.07 -11.56
C ARG A 17 -1.98 11.97 -12.07
N GLY A 18 -0.69 12.02 -11.72
CA GLY A 18 0.28 10.97 -12.06
C GLY A 18 0.85 11.06 -13.47
N LEU A 19 0.75 12.23 -14.13
CA LEU A 19 1.30 12.47 -15.48
C LEU A 19 2.48 13.45 -15.46
N PRO A 20 3.57 13.17 -14.72
CA PRO A 20 4.72 14.07 -14.65
C PRO A 20 5.45 14.16 -16.01
N LEU A 21 5.27 13.16 -16.88
CA LEU A 21 5.92 13.07 -18.20
C LEU A 21 5.40 14.09 -19.24
N VAL A 22 4.31 14.80 -18.96
CA VAL A 22 3.74 15.83 -19.85
C VAL A 22 4.32 17.24 -19.58
N VAL A 23 4.94 17.45 -18.42
CA VAL A 23 5.52 18.75 -17.98
C VAL A 23 6.84 19.05 -18.70
N ARG A 24 7.20 20.32 -18.97
CA ARG A 24 8.44 20.64 -19.70
C ARG A 24 9.70 20.00 -19.07
N ARG A 25 10.57 19.43 -19.92
CA ARG A 25 11.82 18.73 -19.55
C ARG A 25 12.83 19.60 -18.80
N ARG A 26 12.82 20.93 -19.04
CA ARG A 26 13.80 21.89 -18.51
C ARG A 26 13.71 22.08 -16.99
N ASP A 27 12.51 22.01 -16.41
CA ASP A 27 12.30 22.23 -14.97
C ASP A 27 12.34 20.93 -14.13
N ARG A 28 12.51 19.78 -14.79
CA ARG A 28 12.64 18.48 -14.11
C ARG A 28 14.04 18.24 -13.55
N GLY A 29 15.05 18.78 -14.23
CA GLY A 29 16.46 18.57 -13.86
C GLY A 29 16.95 19.47 -12.72
N VAL A 30 16.26 20.58 -12.47
CA VAL A 30 16.60 21.51 -11.39
C VAL A 30 16.18 20.89 -10.05
N ASP A 31 17.11 20.86 -9.09
CA ASP A 31 16.94 20.31 -7.73
C ASP A 31 16.62 18.81 -7.64
N LEU A 32 17.13 18.01 -8.58
CA LEU A 32 17.02 16.55 -8.52
C LEU A 32 17.61 15.94 -7.25
N LEU A 33 18.79 16.43 -6.83
CA LEU A 33 19.49 15.90 -5.67
C LEU A 33 18.69 16.13 -4.37
N PRO A 34 18.22 17.37 -4.06
CA PRO A 34 17.27 17.61 -2.97
C PRO A 34 16.00 16.76 -3.00
N ARG A 35 15.44 16.52 -4.20
CA ARG A 35 14.22 15.70 -4.36
C ARG A 35 14.48 14.21 -4.14
N ALA A 36 15.67 13.72 -4.44
CA ALA A 36 16.07 12.34 -4.22
C ALA A 36 16.55 12.08 -2.78
N THR A 37 16.89 13.13 -2.01
CA THR A 37 17.40 13.01 -0.64
C THR A 37 16.59 12.08 0.27
N PRO A 38 15.23 12.15 0.34
CA PRO A 38 14.48 11.22 1.17
C PRO A 38 14.65 9.75 0.77
N SER A 39 14.76 9.48 -0.53
CA SER A 39 15.01 8.14 -1.07
C SER A 39 16.46 7.68 -0.83
N LEU A 40 17.43 8.61 -0.91
CA LEU A 40 18.82 8.34 -0.57
C LEU A 40 18.99 8.03 0.93
N VAL A 41 18.28 8.73 1.81
CA VAL A 41 18.26 8.44 3.25
C VAL A 41 17.63 7.08 3.53
N PHE A 42 16.55 6.74 2.84
CA PHE A 42 15.97 5.40 2.92
C PHE A 42 17.00 4.34 2.53
N PHE A 43 17.68 4.53 1.39
CA PHE A 43 18.71 3.60 0.90
C PHE A 43 19.87 3.48 1.90
N LEU A 44 20.38 4.62 2.39
CA LEU A 44 21.45 4.71 3.39
C LEU A 44 21.13 3.96 4.69
N LEU A 45 19.86 3.92 5.10
CA LEU A 45 19.44 3.24 6.32
C LEU A 45 19.10 1.77 6.10
N VAL A 46 18.45 1.43 4.98
CA VAL A 46 17.98 0.06 4.75
C VAL A 46 19.12 -0.90 4.46
N GLU A 47 20.10 -0.49 3.65
CA GLU A 47 21.23 -1.33 3.26
C GLU A 47 22.01 -1.89 4.47
N PRO A 48 22.53 -1.06 5.40
CA PRO A 48 23.28 -1.59 6.54
C PRO A 48 22.40 -2.42 7.48
N ILE A 49 21.11 -2.09 7.66
CA ILE A 49 20.21 -2.90 8.49
C ILE A 49 20.02 -4.29 7.89
N LEU A 50 19.82 -4.38 6.57
CA LEU A 50 19.69 -5.67 5.88
C LEU A 50 20.98 -6.48 5.93
N GLN A 51 22.14 -5.83 5.80
CA GLN A 51 23.43 -6.51 5.97
C GLN A 51 23.61 -7.05 7.39
N ILE A 52 23.31 -6.26 8.42
CA ILE A 52 23.35 -6.71 9.82
C ILE A 52 22.38 -7.88 10.02
N LEU A 53 21.18 -7.82 9.43
CA LEU A 53 20.20 -8.90 9.51
C LEU A 53 20.72 -10.18 8.87
N ALA A 54 21.29 -10.10 7.67
CA ALA A 54 21.90 -11.25 7.00
C ALA A 54 23.06 -11.82 7.83
N TYR A 55 23.94 -10.96 8.35
CA TYR A 55 25.05 -11.36 9.21
C TYR A 55 24.57 -12.09 10.48
N VAL A 56 23.55 -11.54 11.16
CA VAL A 56 22.96 -12.15 12.37
C VAL A 56 22.34 -13.51 12.05
N VAL A 57 21.61 -13.61 10.93
CA VAL A 57 20.94 -14.86 10.54
C VAL A 57 21.94 -15.95 10.14
N ASP A 58 22.95 -15.60 9.35
CA ASP A 58 23.89 -16.57 8.77
C ASP A 58 25.01 -16.95 9.74
N ARG A 59 25.64 -15.95 10.38
CA ARG A 59 26.84 -16.16 11.21
C ARG A 59 26.51 -16.35 12.68
N VAL A 60 25.58 -15.55 13.22
CA VAL A 60 25.29 -15.56 14.67
C VAL A 60 24.26 -16.63 15.03
N GLY A 61 23.29 -16.91 14.15
CA GLY A 61 22.21 -17.87 14.44
C GLY A 61 22.69 -19.30 14.76
N ALA A 62 23.80 -19.74 14.18
CA ALA A 62 24.38 -21.05 14.47
C ALA A 62 25.15 -21.10 15.82
N LEU A 63 25.63 -19.96 16.29
CA LEU A 63 26.45 -19.81 17.49
C LEU A 63 25.63 -19.29 18.69
N TRP A 64 24.31 -19.13 18.51
CA TRP A 64 23.45 -18.53 19.52
C TRP A 64 23.30 -19.46 20.75
N PRO A 65 23.48 -18.94 21.97
CA PRO A 65 23.40 -19.76 23.17
C PRO A 65 21.97 -20.26 23.44
N GLY A 66 21.84 -21.57 23.63
CA GLY A 66 20.57 -22.29 23.77
C GLY A 66 19.90 -22.52 22.42
N GLU A 67 19.61 -23.78 22.06
CA GLU A 67 18.91 -24.27 20.84
C GLU A 67 19.24 -23.59 19.49
N GLY A 68 20.30 -22.78 19.41
CA GLY A 68 20.73 -22.06 18.21
C GLY A 68 19.61 -21.24 17.59
N ARG A 69 19.27 -21.56 16.33
CA ARG A 69 18.23 -20.87 15.54
C ARG A 69 16.82 -21.10 16.06
N GLU A 70 16.59 -22.12 16.87
CA GLU A 70 15.26 -22.46 17.42
C GLU A 70 14.96 -21.70 18.72
N SER A 71 15.96 -21.00 19.27
CA SER A 71 15.78 -20.16 20.45
C SER A 71 14.78 -19.04 20.23
N THR A 72 13.80 -18.94 21.14
CA THR A 72 12.86 -17.80 21.19
C THR A 72 13.61 -16.46 21.27
N GLY A 73 14.75 -16.40 21.96
CA GLY A 73 15.55 -15.18 22.06
C GLY A 73 16.13 -14.74 20.72
N PHE A 74 16.63 -15.69 19.93
CA PHE A 74 17.12 -15.43 18.57
C PHE A 74 15.98 -14.95 17.66
N ALA A 75 14.83 -15.62 17.71
CA ALA A 75 13.65 -15.23 16.94
C ALA A 75 13.20 -13.79 17.24
N LEU A 76 13.20 -13.37 18.51
CA LEU A 76 12.87 -12.00 18.91
C LEU A 76 13.86 -10.96 18.37
N VAL A 77 15.16 -11.27 18.36
CA VAL A 77 16.18 -10.37 17.81
C VAL A 77 16.02 -10.22 16.30
N VAL A 78 15.86 -11.33 15.57
CA VAL A 78 15.64 -11.32 14.12
C VAL A 78 14.34 -10.59 13.78
N LEU A 79 13.26 -10.84 14.53
CA LEU A 79 12.00 -10.13 14.37
C LEU A 79 12.16 -8.64 14.61
N GLY A 80 12.78 -8.24 15.72
CA GLY A 80 13.03 -6.83 16.04
C GLY A 80 13.84 -6.12 14.97
N LEU A 81 14.86 -6.78 14.43
CA LEU A 81 15.70 -6.24 13.35
C LEU A 81 14.94 -6.17 12.02
N THR A 82 14.09 -7.16 11.73
CA THR A 82 13.21 -7.16 10.55
C THR A 82 12.18 -6.04 10.61
N VAL A 83 11.54 -5.86 11.76
CA VAL A 83 10.64 -4.73 12.02
C VAL A 83 11.39 -3.42 11.92
N GLY A 84 12.61 -3.34 12.46
CA GLY A 84 13.50 -2.20 12.32
C GLY A 84 13.79 -1.86 10.86
N ALA A 85 14.12 -2.86 10.03
CA ALA A 85 14.36 -2.71 8.59
C ALA A 85 13.13 -2.18 7.85
N LEU A 86 11.93 -2.54 8.30
CA LEU A 86 10.69 -2.08 7.70
C LEU A 86 10.30 -0.66 8.14
N VAL A 87 10.60 -0.28 9.39
CA VAL A 87 10.09 0.94 10.02
C VAL A 87 11.12 2.08 10.01
N VAL A 88 12.39 1.81 10.31
CA VAL A 88 13.42 2.84 10.47
C VAL A 88 13.71 3.58 9.15
N PRO A 89 13.94 2.91 8.00
CA PRO A 89 14.22 3.60 6.75
C PRO A 89 13.11 4.55 6.26
N PRO A 90 11.81 4.16 6.22
CA PRO A 90 10.76 5.07 5.79
C PRO A 90 10.53 6.21 6.79
N LEU A 91 10.68 5.97 8.10
CA LEU A 91 10.62 7.04 9.10
C LEU A 91 11.77 8.04 8.93
N GLY A 92 12.99 7.57 8.69
CA GLY A 92 14.16 8.42 8.43
C GLY A 92 13.97 9.29 7.19
N GLY A 93 13.54 8.68 6.08
CA GLY A 93 13.20 9.42 4.86
C GLY A 93 12.09 10.44 5.07
N TRP A 94 11.03 10.07 5.82
CA TRP A 94 9.94 10.99 6.16
C TRP A 94 10.40 12.16 7.03
N LEU A 95 11.20 11.91 8.07
CA LEU A 95 11.75 12.93 8.96
C LEU A 95 12.62 13.92 8.20
N VAL A 96 13.52 13.43 7.35
CA VAL A 96 14.37 14.29 6.51
C VAL A 96 13.51 15.10 5.54
N SER A 97 12.50 14.48 4.90
CA SER A 97 11.58 15.21 4.03
C SER A 97 10.85 16.34 4.79
N ARG A 98 10.51 16.12 6.06
CA ARG A 98 9.82 17.09 6.92
C ARG A 98 10.74 18.22 7.35
N SER A 99 11.98 17.91 7.69
CA SER A 99 13.00 18.90 8.04
C SER A 99 13.40 19.75 6.83
N MET A 100 13.56 19.13 5.66
CA MET A 100 13.89 19.84 4.41
C MET A 100 12.81 20.84 4.00
N ARG A 101 11.52 20.56 4.27
CA ARG A 101 10.43 21.54 4.05
C ARG A 101 10.58 22.83 4.86
N ARG A 102 11.38 22.84 5.92
CA ARG A 102 11.67 24.03 6.75
C ARG A 102 12.95 24.76 6.32
N LEU A 103 13.75 24.15 5.44
CA LEU A 103 15.02 24.70 4.96
C LEU A 103 14.79 25.38 3.61
N GLY A 104 15.43 26.54 3.39
CA GLY A 104 15.50 27.16 2.07
C GLY A 104 16.36 26.36 1.09
N ASP A 105 16.35 26.73 -0.19
CA ASP A 105 16.95 25.97 -1.30
C ASP A 105 18.42 25.58 -1.07
N ARG A 106 19.23 26.49 -0.53
CA ARG A 106 20.64 26.22 -0.20
C ARG A 106 20.81 25.17 0.90
N GLY A 107 19.94 25.20 1.92
CA GLY A 107 19.97 24.23 3.01
C GLY A 107 19.56 22.84 2.53
N GLN A 108 18.58 22.76 1.63
CA GLN A 108 18.18 21.49 1.01
C GLN A 108 19.32 20.87 0.19
N MET A 109 20.05 21.69 -0.58
CA MET A 109 21.21 21.22 -1.34
C MET A 109 22.35 20.74 -0.43
N LEU A 110 22.66 21.46 0.65
CA LEU A 110 23.68 21.04 1.62
C LEU A 110 23.34 19.69 2.27
N VAL A 111 22.07 19.49 2.67
CA VAL A 111 21.62 18.20 3.22
C VAL A 111 21.72 17.10 2.15
N ALA A 112 21.34 17.37 0.90
CA ALA A 112 21.41 16.40 -0.19
C ALA A 112 22.85 15.95 -0.46
N VAL A 113 23.78 16.90 -0.55
CA VAL A 113 25.22 16.62 -0.72
C VAL A 113 25.78 15.90 0.51
N GLY A 114 25.38 16.30 1.71
CA GLY A 114 25.78 15.63 2.95
C GLY A 114 25.34 14.18 3.00
N VAL A 115 24.08 13.88 2.66
CA VAL A 115 23.57 12.50 2.59
C VAL A 115 24.34 11.68 1.56
N LEU A 116 24.58 12.24 0.36
CA LEU A 116 25.36 11.55 -0.67
C LEU A 116 26.79 11.26 -0.20
N ALA A 117 27.44 12.24 0.45
CA ALA A 117 28.77 12.06 1.00
C ALA A 117 28.81 10.98 2.09
N VAL A 118 27.78 10.93 2.95
CA VAL A 118 27.63 9.88 3.96
C VAL A 118 27.42 8.51 3.32
N THR A 119 26.62 8.38 2.26
CA THR A 119 26.48 7.12 1.51
C THR A 119 27.81 6.62 0.97
N VAL A 120 28.63 7.51 0.42
CA VAL A 120 29.98 7.16 -0.05
C VAL A 120 30.92 6.82 1.12
N ALA A 121 30.83 7.54 2.23
CA ALA A 121 31.65 7.26 3.41
C ALA A 121 31.33 5.89 4.02
N VAL A 122 30.05 5.52 4.11
CA VAL A 122 29.62 4.20 4.61
C VAL A 122 30.21 3.08 3.77
N LEU A 123 30.18 3.20 2.43
CA LEU A 123 30.85 2.22 1.54
C LEU A 123 32.32 2.03 1.88
N VAL A 124 33.05 3.12 2.12
CA VAL A 124 34.48 3.05 2.45
C VAL A 124 34.69 2.40 3.82
N VAL A 125 33.87 2.73 4.81
CA VAL A 125 33.94 2.15 6.16
C VAL A 125 33.63 0.65 6.13
N GLU A 126 32.59 0.22 5.40
CA GLU A 126 32.24 -1.21 5.26
C GLU A 126 33.38 -2.04 4.65
N GLN A 127 34.11 -1.43 3.71
CA GLN A 127 35.24 -2.08 3.05
C GLN A 127 36.46 -2.16 3.96
N VAL A 128 36.76 -1.12 4.73
CA VAL A 128 37.87 -1.12 5.71
C VAL A 128 37.60 -2.10 6.87
N THR A 129 36.35 -2.22 7.30
CA THR A 129 35.95 -3.10 8.40
C THR A 129 35.84 -4.58 8.00
N GLY A 130 35.88 -4.89 6.70
CA GLY A 130 35.78 -6.27 6.20
C GLY A 130 34.40 -6.88 6.37
N LEU A 131 33.36 -6.06 6.58
CA LEU A 131 31.97 -6.52 6.65
C LEU A 131 31.47 -7.04 5.30
N HIS A 132 32.10 -6.59 4.21
CA HIS A 132 31.85 -7.06 2.85
C HIS A 132 32.93 -8.05 2.41
N GLU A 133 32.52 -9.28 2.10
CA GLU A 133 33.40 -10.26 1.44
C GLU A 133 33.60 -9.96 -0.06
N GLN A 134 32.87 -8.99 -0.61
CA GLN A 134 32.92 -8.65 -2.02
C GLN A 134 34.00 -7.60 -2.35
N PRO A 135 34.61 -7.67 -3.54
CA PRO A 135 35.59 -6.68 -3.98
C PRO A 135 35.00 -5.26 -4.01
N PHE A 136 35.78 -4.26 -3.60
CA PHE A 136 35.39 -2.84 -3.59
C PHE A 136 34.69 -2.39 -4.88
N TRP A 137 35.21 -2.78 -6.05
CA TRP A 137 34.65 -2.40 -7.34
C TRP A 137 33.21 -2.89 -7.54
N VAL A 138 32.87 -4.05 -7.01
CA VAL A 138 31.50 -4.60 -7.09
C VAL A 138 30.56 -3.79 -6.22
N SER A 139 30.89 -3.60 -4.93
CA SER A 139 30.07 -2.79 -4.01
C SER A 139 29.92 -1.35 -4.52
N ALA A 140 31.01 -0.73 -4.97
CA ALA A 140 30.98 0.62 -5.55
C ALA A 140 30.07 0.71 -6.78
N THR A 141 30.10 -0.30 -7.66
CA THR A 141 29.24 -0.35 -8.85
C THR A 141 27.77 -0.54 -8.47
N VAL A 142 27.46 -1.42 -7.51
CA VAL A 142 26.10 -1.66 -7.02
C VAL A 142 25.53 -0.39 -6.38
N THR A 143 26.28 0.28 -5.52
CA THR A 143 25.79 1.52 -4.90
C THR A 143 25.69 2.66 -5.90
N ALA A 144 26.67 2.83 -6.81
CA ALA A 144 26.60 3.85 -7.84
C ALA A 144 25.41 3.64 -8.78
N SER A 145 25.17 2.40 -9.22
CA SER A 145 24.01 2.05 -10.04
C SER A 145 22.69 2.24 -9.30
N SER A 146 22.63 1.92 -8.00
CA SER A 146 21.45 2.13 -7.17
C SER A 146 21.14 3.62 -6.98
N VAL A 147 22.15 4.44 -6.69
CA VAL A 147 22.01 5.91 -6.61
C VAL A 147 21.57 6.48 -7.95
N ALA A 148 22.19 6.05 -9.06
CA ALA A 148 21.79 6.47 -10.40
C ALA A 148 20.35 6.09 -10.74
N LEU A 149 19.94 4.88 -10.37
CA LEU A 149 18.57 4.39 -10.55
C LEU A 149 17.58 5.20 -9.71
N LEU A 150 17.90 5.51 -8.46
CA LEU A 150 17.06 6.36 -7.60
C LEU A 150 16.91 7.76 -8.21
N LEU A 151 18.00 8.37 -8.66
CA LEU A 151 17.96 9.67 -9.35
C LEU A 151 17.10 9.61 -10.63
N LEU A 152 17.22 8.52 -11.40
CA LEU A 152 16.41 8.28 -12.58
C LEU A 152 14.92 8.15 -12.21
N LEU A 153 14.57 7.36 -11.19
CA LEU A 153 13.19 7.21 -10.71
C LEU A 153 12.61 8.54 -10.21
N THR A 154 13.41 9.34 -9.49
CA THR A 154 13.04 10.68 -9.05
C THR A 154 12.83 11.61 -10.25
N TYR A 155 13.69 11.54 -11.26
CA TYR A 155 13.56 12.30 -12.51
C TYR A 155 12.28 11.92 -13.30
N LEU A 156 11.94 10.63 -13.35
CA LEU A 156 10.68 10.15 -13.94
C LEU A 156 9.45 10.56 -13.11
N GLY A 157 9.64 10.97 -11.86
CA GLY A 157 8.55 11.31 -10.95
C GLY A 157 7.81 10.07 -10.42
N ALA A 158 8.51 8.94 -10.29
CA ALA A 158 7.94 7.68 -9.78
C ALA A 158 7.19 7.87 -8.45
N GLY A 159 7.70 8.74 -7.56
CA GLY A 159 7.02 9.09 -6.31
C GLY A 159 5.63 9.72 -6.51
N SER A 160 5.43 10.54 -7.54
CA SER A 160 4.12 11.13 -7.86
C SER A 160 3.14 10.12 -8.44
N ILE A 161 3.66 9.17 -9.24
CA ILE A 161 2.88 8.08 -9.83
C ILE A 161 2.45 7.12 -8.73
N LEU A 162 3.37 6.69 -7.86
CA LEU A 162 3.08 5.84 -6.70
C LEU A 162 2.08 6.49 -5.74
N ALA A 163 2.24 7.78 -5.42
CA ALA A 163 1.31 8.49 -4.55
C ALA A 163 -0.08 8.68 -5.19
N TRP A 164 -0.16 8.82 -6.51
CA TRP A 164 -1.45 8.80 -7.22
C TRP A 164 -2.07 7.40 -7.21
N ALA A 165 -1.30 6.36 -7.57
CA ALA A 165 -1.76 4.98 -7.62
C ALA A 165 -2.25 4.50 -6.24
N ALA A 166 -1.51 4.82 -5.16
CA ALA A 166 -1.91 4.51 -3.80
C ALA A 166 -3.25 5.18 -3.42
N ARG A 167 -3.44 6.46 -3.75
CA ARG A 167 -4.72 7.15 -3.52
C ARG A 167 -5.87 6.53 -4.30
N VAL A 168 -5.62 6.08 -5.53
CA VAL A 168 -6.60 5.37 -6.35
C VAL A 168 -6.94 4.02 -5.75
N ALA A 169 -5.93 3.24 -5.34
CA ALA A 169 -6.12 1.95 -4.69
C ALA A 169 -6.94 2.07 -3.42
N VAL A 170 -6.65 3.03 -2.54
CA VAL A 170 -7.44 3.28 -1.32
C VAL A 170 -8.89 3.61 -1.64
N LYS A 171 -9.14 4.44 -2.66
CA LYS A 171 -10.51 4.74 -3.09
C LYS A 171 -11.24 3.49 -3.62
N GLN A 172 -10.54 2.64 -4.38
CA GLN A 172 -11.11 1.39 -4.90
C GLN A 172 -11.41 0.39 -3.78
N VAL A 173 -10.52 0.26 -2.79
CA VAL A 173 -10.74 -0.59 -1.61
C VAL A 173 -11.99 -0.17 -0.83
N ASN A 174 -12.21 1.14 -0.65
CA ASN A 174 -13.44 1.63 -0.01
C ASN A 174 -14.71 1.30 -0.82
N ALA A 175 -14.64 1.36 -2.14
CA ALA A 175 -15.75 0.99 -3.01
C ALA A 175 -16.05 -0.51 -2.94
N VAL A 176 -15.02 -1.36 -2.97
CA VAL A 176 -15.15 -2.81 -2.79
C VAL A 176 -15.67 -3.15 -1.40
N GLY A 177 -15.19 -2.47 -0.36
CA GLY A 177 -15.66 -2.62 1.01
C GLY A 177 -17.15 -2.31 1.14
N THR A 178 -17.62 -1.25 0.50
CA THR A 178 -19.05 -0.88 0.51
C THR A 178 -19.90 -1.93 -0.21
N LEU A 179 -19.45 -2.43 -1.36
CA LEU A 179 -20.13 -3.49 -2.10
C LEU A 179 -20.13 -4.82 -1.32
N ALA A 180 -18.99 -5.16 -0.71
CA ALA A 180 -18.86 -6.33 0.15
C ALA A 180 -19.80 -6.22 1.35
N SER A 181 -19.91 -5.06 2.02
CA SER A 181 -20.85 -4.84 3.12
C SER A 181 -22.32 -4.93 2.68
N LYS A 182 -22.65 -4.59 1.43
CA LYS A 182 -24.00 -4.79 0.87
C LYS A 182 -24.27 -6.25 0.49
N ALA A 183 -23.24 -6.97 0.04
CA ALA A 183 -23.35 -8.38 -0.36
C ALA A 183 -23.24 -9.35 0.84
N LEU A 184 -22.58 -8.95 1.93
CA LEU A 184 -22.36 -9.78 3.13
C LEU A 184 -23.67 -10.28 3.76
N PRO A 185 -24.73 -9.45 3.92
CA PRO A 185 -25.99 -9.91 4.48
C PRO A 185 -26.69 -10.91 3.56
N LEU A 186 -26.66 -10.68 2.25
CA LEU A 186 -27.22 -11.61 1.28
C LEU A 186 -26.48 -12.95 1.32
N LEU A 187 -25.13 -12.91 1.33
CA LEU A 187 -24.29 -14.09 1.46
C LEU A 187 -24.56 -14.82 2.77
N MET A 188 -24.73 -14.09 3.88
CA MET A 188 -25.07 -14.64 5.19
C MET A 188 -26.42 -15.35 5.16
N VAL A 189 -27.45 -14.74 4.55
CA VAL A 189 -28.76 -15.37 4.38
C VAL A 189 -28.65 -16.62 3.52
N VAL A 190 -27.90 -16.57 2.41
CA VAL A 190 -27.70 -17.73 1.52
C VAL A 190 -26.98 -18.87 2.24
N ILE A 191 -25.90 -18.57 2.98
CA ILE A 191 -25.17 -19.58 3.77
C ILE A 191 -26.07 -20.14 4.86
N LEU A 192 -26.74 -19.28 5.63
CA LEU A 192 -27.68 -19.67 6.68
C LEU A 192 -28.78 -20.57 6.13
N LEU A 193 -29.40 -20.18 5.02
CA LEU A 193 -30.43 -20.96 4.36
C LEU A 193 -29.87 -22.29 3.83
N SER A 194 -28.65 -22.32 3.30
CA SER A 194 -28.02 -23.56 2.84
C SER A 194 -27.83 -24.57 3.97
N PHE A 195 -27.44 -24.11 5.17
CA PHE A 195 -27.28 -24.97 6.34
C PHE A 195 -28.63 -25.38 6.93
N ILE A 196 -29.56 -24.44 7.12
CA ILE A 196 -30.91 -24.73 7.63
C ILE A 196 -31.66 -25.63 6.66
N ALA A 197 -31.58 -25.41 5.35
CA ALA A 197 -32.28 -26.21 4.37
C ALA A 197 -31.88 -27.68 4.45
N ALA A 198 -30.58 -27.97 4.63
CA ALA A 198 -30.10 -29.35 4.76
C ALA A 198 -30.74 -30.09 5.95
N GLU A 199 -30.85 -29.44 7.12
CA GLU A 199 -31.54 -30.00 8.28
C GLU A 199 -33.06 -30.04 8.08
N VAL A 200 -33.66 -29.00 7.49
CA VAL A 200 -35.11 -28.93 7.23
C VAL A 200 -35.57 -30.05 6.29
N TRP A 201 -34.79 -30.41 5.27
CA TRP A 201 -35.12 -31.53 4.38
C TRP A 201 -35.19 -32.87 5.13
N GLN A 202 -34.47 -33.01 6.25
CA GLN A 202 -34.54 -34.22 7.09
C GLN A 202 -35.77 -34.22 8.02
N LEU A 203 -36.32 -33.06 8.37
CA LEU A 203 -37.55 -32.93 9.16
C LEU A 203 -38.84 -33.17 8.33
N VAL A 204 -38.77 -33.08 7.00
CA VAL A 204 -39.89 -33.35 6.10
C VAL A 204 -40.01 -34.86 5.86
N ASP A 205 -40.45 -35.59 6.88
CA ASP A 205 -40.73 -37.01 6.75
C ASP A 205 -42.09 -37.20 6.02
N PRO A 206 -42.14 -37.79 4.81
CA PRO A 206 -43.35 -37.85 3.99
C PRO A 206 -44.52 -38.61 4.63
N ARG A 207 -44.23 -39.40 5.67
CA ARG A 207 -45.20 -40.26 6.35
C ARG A 207 -46.15 -39.51 7.29
N HIS A 208 -45.86 -38.26 7.64
CA HIS A 208 -46.63 -37.47 8.62
C HIS A 208 -47.25 -36.18 8.04
N MET A 209 -47.16 -35.95 6.72
CA MET A 209 -47.55 -34.68 6.10
C MET A 209 -48.94 -34.77 5.44
N ASP A 210 -49.94 -34.12 6.05
CA ASP A 210 -51.29 -34.03 5.49
C ASP A 210 -51.35 -33.07 4.27
N ARG A 211 -52.15 -33.40 3.24
CA ARG A 211 -52.24 -32.65 1.96
C ARG A 211 -52.67 -31.19 2.15
N ALA A 212 -53.50 -30.93 3.16
CA ALA A 212 -53.93 -29.57 3.50
C ALA A 212 -52.77 -28.70 4.00
N ARG A 213 -51.82 -29.29 4.75
CA ARG A 213 -50.63 -28.61 5.25
C ARG A 213 -49.67 -28.24 4.12
N LEU A 214 -49.49 -29.12 3.14
CA LEU A 214 -48.68 -28.85 1.94
C LEU A 214 -49.19 -27.63 1.18
N TRP A 215 -50.50 -27.57 0.91
CA TRP A 215 -51.11 -26.41 0.27
C TRP A 215 -51.00 -25.14 1.12
N GLY A 216 -51.08 -25.25 2.44
CA GLY A 216 -50.82 -24.14 3.36
C GLY A 216 -49.40 -23.59 3.24
N VAL A 217 -48.38 -24.46 3.17
CA VAL A 217 -46.98 -24.05 2.98
C VAL A 217 -46.76 -23.39 1.62
N VAL A 218 -47.33 -23.95 0.55
CA VAL A 218 -47.27 -23.36 -0.80
C VAL A 218 -47.91 -21.97 -0.81
N GLY A 219 -49.10 -21.83 -0.24
CA GLY A 219 -49.79 -20.54 -0.13
C GLY A 219 -48.99 -19.51 0.68
N PHE A 220 -48.39 -19.95 1.79
CA PHE A 220 -47.52 -19.09 2.61
C PHE A 220 -46.27 -18.62 1.84
N LEU A 221 -45.59 -19.51 1.10
CA LEU A 221 -44.43 -19.15 0.26
C LEU A 221 -44.80 -18.14 -0.83
N VAL A 222 -45.95 -18.33 -1.49
CA VAL A 222 -46.46 -17.39 -2.51
C VAL A 222 -46.73 -16.01 -1.88
N LEU A 223 -47.36 -15.97 -0.71
CA LEU A 223 -47.62 -14.73 0.01
C LEU A 223 -46.32 -14.01 0.40
N LEU A 224 -45.34 -14.74 0.93
CA LEU A 224 -44.04 -14.20 1.31
C LEU A 224 -43.26 -13.66 0.11
N GLY A 225 -43.27 -14.40 -1.01
CA GLY A 225 -42.67 -13.99 -2.28
C GLY A 225 -43.31 -12.72 -2.84
N ALA A 226 -44.64 -12.60 -2.78
CA ALA A 226 -45.35 -11.39 -3.19
C ALA A 226 -44.99 -10.18 -2.31
N LEU A 227 -44.84 -10.38 -0.99
CA LEU A 227 -44.44 -9.34 -0.05
C LEU A 227 -43.01 -8.84 -0.32
N PHE A 228 -42.09 -9.78 -0.55
CA PHE A 228 -40.70 -9.48 -0.87
C PHE A 228 -40.58 -8.73 -2.20
N LEU A 229 -41.28 -9.19 -3.24
CA LEU A 229 -41.30 -8.53 -4.54
C LEU A 229 -41.81 -7.09 -4.42
N ARG A 230 -42.86 -6.86 -3.62
CA ARG A 230 -43.37 -5.52 -3.35
C ARG A 230 -42.33 -4.63 -2.66
N ALA A 231 -41.57 -5.16 -1.71
CA ALA A 231 -40.53 -4.40 -1.00
C ALA A 231 -39.38 -4.00 -1.94
N VAL A 232 -38.85 -4.96 -2.71
CA VAL A 232 -37.75 -4.72 -3.66
C VAL A 232 -38.12 -3.71 -4.73
N VAL A 233 -39.30 -3.87 -5.35
CA VAL A 233 -39.78 -2.93 -6.37
C VAL A 233 -39.97 -1.53 -5.79
N SER A 234 -40.41 -1.42 -4.53
CA SER A 234 -40.58 -0.11 -3.89
C SER A 234 -39.26 0.60 -3.59
N ASP A 235 -38.21 -0.15 -3.24
CA ASP A 235 -36.88 0.42 -2.99
C ASP A 235 -36.19 0.83 -4.29
N GLU A 236 -36.32 0.05 -5.36
CA GLU A 236 -35.81 0.45 -6.68
C GLU A 236 -36.51 1.70 -7.22
N MET A 237 -37.83 1.80 -7.08
CA MET A 237 -38.56 3.01 -7.50
C MET A 237 -38.12 4.27 -6.73
N ARG A 238 -37.87 4.15 -5.41
CA ARG A 238 -37.37 5.27 -4.59
C ARG A 238 -35.96 5.69 -4.94
N GLU A 239 -35.10 4.73 -5.32
CA GLU A 239 -33.73 5.03 -5.75
C GLU A 239 -33.74 5.78 -7.10
N LEU A 240 -34.63 5.41 -8.03
CA LEU A 240 -34.80 6.08 -9.31
C LEU A 240 -35.34 7.51 -9.16
N GLU A 241 -36.30 7.73 -8.27
CA GLU A 241 -36.83 9.07 -7.95
C GLU A 241 -35.75 10.00 -7.37
N ARG A 242 -34.88 9.48 -6.49
CA ARG A 242 -33.76 10.26 -5.91
C ARG A 242 -32.71 10.63 -6.97
N GLN A 243 -32.43 9.74 -7.92
CA GLN A 243 -31.48 10.03 -9.00
C GLN A 243 -32.00 11.10 -9.97
N GLN A 244 -33.31 11.10 -10.27
CA GLN A 244 -33.91 12.14 -11.09
C GLN A 244 -33.90 13.50 -10.39
N ALA A 245 -34.21 13.56 -9.09
CA ALA A 245 -34.17 14.79 -8.31
C ALA A 245 -32.75 15.38 -8.16
N ALA A 246 -31.71 14.53 -8.15
CA ALA A 246 -30.31 14.95 -8.06
C ALA A 246 -29.70 15.38 -9.42
N GLY A 247 -30.31 14.99 -10.55
CA GLY A 247 -29.86 15.34 -11.90
C GLY A 247 -30.41 16.66 -12.45
N THR A 248 -31.31 17.33 -11.72
CA THR A 248 -31.94 18.60 -12.12
C THR A 248 -31.38 19.84 -11.42
N VAL A 249 -30.16 19.76 -10.85
CA VAL A 249 -29.39 20.91 -10.32
C VAL A 249 -28.05 20.98 -11.03
#